data_AF-A0A8B9L1Q8-F1
#
_entry.id   AF-A0A8B9L1Q8-F1
#
_cell.length_a   1.000
_cell.length_b   1.000
_cell.length_c   1.000
_cell.angle_alpha   90.00
_cell.angle_beta   90.00
_cell.angle_gamma   90.00
#
_symmetry.space_group_name_H-M   'P 1'
#
loop_
_entity.id
_entity.type
_entity.pdbx_description
1 polymer ?
#
loop_
_entity_poly.entity_id
_entity_poly.type
_entity_poly.pdbx_seq_one_letter_code
_entity_poly.pdbx_strand_id
1 'polypeptide(L)'
;MTVYMFLQDNIQQQHCKHKKYVKAVLPGVKFTGMSCGTKPKSMSRAKQWTDEVENLYRFQQAGYRDEMEYRQIKQLEIDWWPETGFVKKLQRRDNTYYYYNRKRECEDKEVHKVKMYAY
;
A
#
# COMPACT_ATOMS: atom_id res chain seq x y z
N MET A 1 44.81 -7.19 26.79
CA MET A 1 44.06 -7.88 25.73
C MET A 1 42.71 -7.18 25.57
N THR A 2 42.60 -5.85 25.54
CA THR A 2 42.79 -4.96 24.37
C THR A 2 42.06 -5.41 23.09
N VAL A 3 40.88 -4.78 22.93
CA VAL A 3 40.33 -4.01 21.79
C VAL A 3 39.87 -4.63 20.45
N TYR A 4 38.81 -3.94 19.97
CA TYR A 4 38.17 -3.81 18.65
C TYR A 4 36.92 -4.69 18.39
N MET A 5 35.68 -4.16 18.41
CA MET A 5 35.02 -3.19 17.49
C MET A 5 34.81 -3.81 16.08
N PHE A 6 33.66 -3.76 15.37
CA PHE A 6 32.62 -2.72 15.23
C PHE A 6 31.50 -3.20 14.26
N LEU A 7 30.32 -2.59 14.38
CA LEU A 7 29.26 -2.27 13.37
C LEU A 7 28.65 -3.39 12.50
N GLN A 8 27.33 -3.53 12.36
CA GLN A 8 26.31 -2.62 11.78
C GLN A 8 24.91 -3.13 12.23
N ASP A 9 23.77 -2.44 12.26
CA ASP A 9 23.30 -1.06 12.12
C ASP A 9 21.87 -1.12 12.73
N ASN A 10 21.55 -0.33 13.76
CA ASN A 10 20.67 0.83 13.66
C ASN A 10 19.43 0.63 12.76
N ILE A 11 18.24 0.46 13.36
CA ILE A 11 17.03 1.23 13.02
C ILE A 11 16.01 1.05 14.16
N GLN A 12 15.61 2.21 14.67
CA GLN A 12 14.78 2.45 15.84
C GLN A 12 13.45 1.70 15.84
N GLN A 13 13.16 1.12 17.01
CA GLN A 13 11.83 1.02 17.57
C GLN A 13 11.10 2.37 17.46
N GLN A 14 9.97 2.41 16.75
CA GLN A 14 8.96 3.45 16.96
C GLN A 14 7.60 2.81 17.26
N HIS A 15 7.50 2.26 18.47
CA HIS A 15 6.27 2.29 19.23
C HIS A 15 5.88 3.77 19.49
N CYS A 16 5.07 4.37 18.62
CA CYS A 16 4.48 5.68 18.92
C CYS A 16 3.22 5.51 19.78
N LYS A 17 3.41 5.47 21.11
CA LYS A 17 2.37 5.90 22.06
C LYS A 17 2.61 7.37 22.42
N HIS A 18 1.49 8.10 22.55
CA HIS A 18 1.31 9.47 23.06
C HIS A 18 1.54 10.61 22.07
N LYS A 19 0.52 11.46 21.88
CA LYS A 19 0.28 12.61 22.77
C LYS A 19 -1.07 13.25 22.48
N LYS A 20 -1.91 13.37 23.52
CA LYS A 20 -2.99 14.36 23.57
C LYS A 20 -2.37 15.72 23.29
N TYR A 21 -2.82 16.42 22.25
CA TYR A 21 -2.58 17.85 22.11
C TYR A 21 -3.87 18.60 22.34
N VAL A 22 -3.80 19.40 23.40
CA VAL A 22 -4.81 20.35 23.85
C VAL A 22 -4.98 21.41 22.76
N LYS A 23 -6.24 21.75 22.46
CA LYS A 23 -6.65 22.84 21.57
C LYS A 23 -5.95 24.14 21.97
N ALA A 24 -5.09 24.65 21.11
CA ALA A 24 -4.80 26.08 21.02
C ALA A 24 -5.15 26.51 19.59
N VAL A 25 -6.30 27.13 19.42
CA VAL A 25 -6.77 27.69 18.15
C VAL A 25 -6.05 29.04 17.97
N LEU A 26 -5.03 29.07 17.12
CA LEU A 26 -4.50 30.32 16.58
C LEU A 26 -5.33 30.68 15.33
N PRO A 27 -5.93 31.88 15.23
CA PRO A 27 -6.67 32.29 14.05
C PRO A 27 -5.69 32.60 12.91
N GLY A 28 -5.77 31.85 11.80
CA GLY A 28 -5.08 32.18 10.55
C GLY A 28 -4.11 31.14 9.99
N VAL A 29 -3.86 30.04 10.70
CA VAL A 29 -3.07 28.93 10.14
C VAL A 29 -4.02 27.96 9.42
N LYS A 30 -3.97 27.95 8.08
CA LYS A 30 -4.61 26.89 7.30
C LYS A 30 -3.90 25.58 7.64
N PHE A 31 -4.54 24.73 8.44
CA PHE A 31 -4.14 23.34 8.60
C PHE A 31 -4.30 22.66 7.24
N THR A 32 -3.24 22.60 6.44
CA THR A 32 -3.15 21.58 5.40
C THR A 32 -3.01 20.26 6.13
N GLY A 33 -4.12 19.51 6.18
CA GLY A 33 -4.16 18.20 6.79
C GLY A 33 -2.99 17.36 6.27
N MET A 34 -2.22 16.81 7.21
CA MET A 34 -1.16 15.86 6.96
C MET A 34 -1.76 14.67 6.22
N SER A 35 -1.77 14.69 4.88
CA SER A 35 -2.07 13.51 4.08
C SER A 35 -0.81 12.67 4.08
N CYS A 36 -0.66 11.81 5.08
CA CYS A 36 0.41 10.80 5.13
C CYS A 36 0.21 9.68 4.09
N GLY A 37 -0.29 10.02 2.90
CA GLY A 37 -0.35 9.15 1.75
C GLY A 37 0.07 9.98 0.54
N THR A 38 1.17 9.59 -0.10
CA THR A 38 1.63 10.21 -1.34
C THR A 38 0.45 10.20 -2.30
N LYS A 39 0.00 11.38 -2.73
CA LYS A 39 -1.07 11.45 -3.74
C LYS A 39 -0.44 11.19 -5.10
N PRO A 40 -1.07 10.38 -5.96
CA PRO A 40 -0.52 10.12 -7.27
C PRO A 40 -0.50 11.43 -8.09
N LYS A 41 0.62 11.67 -8.78
CA LYS A 41 0.81 12.80 -9.69
C LYS A 41 -0.06 12.67 -10.93
N SER A 42 -0.21 11.46 -11.45
CA SER A 42 -1.03 11.17 -12.63
C SER A 42 -1.62 9.77 -12.57
N MET A 43 -2.66 9.55 -13.38
CA MET A 43 -3.32 8.26 -13.56
C MET A 43 -3.37 7.94 -15.05
N SER A 44 -2.85 6.78 -15.42
CA SER A 44 -2.92 6.22 -16.76
C SER A 44 -3.66 4.88 -16.73
N ARG A 45 -4.07 4.36 -17.89
CA ARG A 45 -4.71 3.04 -17.99
C ARG A 45 -3.74 2.04 -18.59
N ALA A 46 -3.76 0.82 -18.10
CA ALA A 46 -2.95 -0.26 -18.65
C ALA A 46 -3.36 -0.54 -20.10
N LYS A 47 -2.37 -0.74 -20.97
CA LYS A 47 -2.56 -1.09 -22.38
C LYS A 47 -2.34 -2.57 -22.66
N GLN A 48 -1.47 -3.19 -21.86
CA GLN A 48 -1.07 -4.59 -22.00
C GLN A 48 -1.14 -5.26 -20.63
N TRP A 49 -1.36 -6.56 -20.63
CA TRP A 49 -1.33 -7.36 -19.42
C TRP A 49 0.13 -7.57 -18.99
N THR A 50 0.41 -7.29 -17.72
CA THR A 50 1.68 -7.57 -17.05
C THR A 50 1.38 -8.04 -15.63
N ASP A 51 2.35 -8.67 -14.97
CA ASP A 51 2.20 -9.14 -13.58
C ASP A 51 1.87 -8.00 -12.61
N GLU A 52 2.42 -6.80 -12.86
CA GLU A 52 2.09 -5.59 -12.10
C GLU A 52 0.62 -5.18 -12.29
N VAL A 53 0.12 -5.24 -13.53
CA VAL A 53 -1.28 -4.90 -13.86
C VAL A 53 -2.24 -5.90 -13.24
N GLU A 54 -1.89 -7.18 -13.20
CA GLU A 54 -2.66 -8.23 -12.50
C GLU A 54 -2.78 -7.92 -10.99
N ASN A 55 -1.67 -7.58 -10.35
CA ASN A 55 -1.67 -7.21 -8.93
C ASN A 55 -2.49 -5.93 -8.69
N LEU A 56 -2.31 -4.90 -9.53
CA LEU A 56 -3.11 -3.67 -9.47
C LEU A 56 -4.60 -3.92 -9.65
N TYR A 57 -4.98 -4.82 -10.56
CA TYR A 57 -6.36 -5.24 -10.76
C TYR A 57 -6.95 -5.83 -9.46
N ARG A 58 -6.21 -6.71 -8.78
CA ARG A 58 -6.64 -7.31 -7.51
C ARG A 58 -6.79 -6.29 -6.38
N PHE A 59 -5.86 -5.32 -6.27
CA PHE A 59 -6.01 -4.22 -5.31
C PHE A 59 -7.25 -3.37 -5.61
N GLN A 60 -7.49 -3.08 -6.88
CA GLN A 60 -8.63 -2.27 -7.31
C GLN A 60 -9.97 -2.96 -7.10
N GLN A 61 -10.05 -4.28 -7.33
CA GLN A 61 -11.24 -5.06 -6.99
C GLN A 61 -11.56 -5.02 -5.49
N ALA A 62 -10.53 -5.00 -4.63
CA ALA A 62 -10.68 -4.89 -3.19
C ALA A 62 -10.99 -3.45 -2.71
N GLY A 63 -10.98 -2.46 -3.59
CA GLY A 63 -11.28 -1.05 -3.28
C GLY A 63 -10.05 -0.24 -2.84
N TYR A 64 -8.85 -0.66 -3.24
CA TYR A 64 -7.58 0.01 -3.01
C TYR A 64 -6.96 0.43 -4.35
N ARG A 65 -6.18 1.53 -4.35
CA ARG A 65 -5.45 1.97 -5.55
C ARG A 65 -4.27 1.07 -5.86
N ASP A 66 -3.50 0.74 -4.82
CA ASP A 66 -2.23 0.04 -4.89
C ASP A 66 -1.87 -0.60 -3.54
N GLU A 67 -0.71 -1.27 -3.52
CA GLU A 67 -0.15 -1.87 -2.31
C GLU A 67 0.09 -0.83 -1.20
N MET A 68 0.59 0.36 -1.53
CA MET A 68 0.89 1.38 -0.52
C MET A 68 -0.37 1.80 0.24
N GLU A 69 -1.48 2.04 -0.47
CA GLU A 69 -2.75 2.39 0.17
C GLU A 69 -3.28 1.23 1.02
N TYR A 70 -3.15 -0.02 0.56
CA TYR A 70 -3.54 -1.18 1.36
C TYR A 70 -2.74 -1.26 2.66
N ARG A 71 -1.40 -1.15 2.57
CA ARG A 71 -0.50 -1.17 3.71
C ARG A 71 -0.77 0.00 4.66
N GLN A 72 -1.11 1.17 4.15
CA GLN A 72 -1.44 2.33 4.97
C GLN A 72 -2.77 2.15 5.74
N ILE A 73 -3.80 1.60 5.09
CA ILE A 73 -5.13 1.46 5.68
C ILE A 73 -5.21 0.29 6.67
N LYS A 74 -4.72 -0.89 6.27
CA LYS A 74 -4.82 -2.10 7.08
C LYS A 74 -3.61 -2.31 7.97
N GLN A 75 -2.43 -1.84 7.58
CA GLN A 75 -1.16 -2.07 8.28
C GLN A 75 -0.89 -3.57 8.53
N LEU A 76 -1.46 -4.42 7.67
CA LEU A 76 -1.27 -5.86 7.68
C LEU A 76 -0.35 -6.27 6.54
N GLU A 77 0.34 -7.38 6.75
CA GLU A 77 1.10 -8.04 5.71
C GLU A 77 0.17 -8.59 4.61
N ILE A 78 0.63 -8.57 3.37
CA ILE A 78 -0.11 -9.09 2.22
C ILE A 78 0.31 -10.55 2.03
N ASP A 79 -0.67 -11.44 1.90
CA ASP A 79 -0.39 -12.83 1.54
C ASP A 79 -0.11 -12.93 0.03
N TRP A 80 1.07 -13.43 -0.33
CA TRP A 80 1.50 -13.64 -1.71
C TRP A 80 1.55 -15.14 -2.04
N TRP A 81 1.35 -15.48 -3.32
CA TRP A 81 1.69 -16.80 -3.83
C TRP A 81 3.20 -16.90 -4.05
N PRO A 82 3.92 -17.86 -3.46
CA PRO A 82 5.38 -17.94 -3.58
C PRO A 82 5.85 -18.31 -4.99
N GLU A 83 5.00 -18.97 -5.79
CA GLU A 83 5.33 -19.41 -7.15
C GLU A 83 5.24 -18.28 -8.17
N THR A 84 4.23 -17.40 -8.06
CA THR A 84 3.91 -16.38 -9.08
C THR A 84 4.12 -14.95 -8.61
N GLY A 85 4.20 -14.71 -7.30
CA GLY A 85 4.23 -13.35 -6.75
C GLY A 85 2.90 -12.60 -6.86
N PHE A 86 1.79 -13.32 -7.08
CA PHE A 86 0.46 -12.71 -7.10
C PHE A 86 -0.17 -12.64 -5.72
N VAL A 87 -0.97 -11.60 -5.52
CA VAL A 87 -1.74 -11.43 -4.28
C VAL A 87 -2.72 -12.58 -4.09
N LYS A 88 -2.60 -13.31 -2.98
CA LYS A 88 -3.44 -14.47 -2.66
C LYS A 88 -4.76 -14.06 -2.01
N LYS A 89 -4.69 -13.10 -1.09
CA LYS A 89 -5.82 -12.70 -0.27
C LYS A 89 -5.73 -11.22 0.07
N LEU A 90 -6.86 -10.51 -0.03
CA LEU A 90 -6.99 -9.13 0.44
C LEU A 90 -8.20 -8.98 1.34
N GLN A 91 -8.06 -8.17 2.38
CA GLN A 91 -9.20 -7.75 3.19
C GLN A 91 -9.76 -6.43 2.67
N ARG A 92 -11.08 -6.35 2.46
CA ARG A 92 -11.77 -5.11 2.12
C ARG A 92 -11.87 -4.18 3.32
N ARG A 93 -12.34 -2.96 3.06
CA ARG A 93 -12.72 -1.97 4.09
C ARG A 93 -13.84 -2.50 5.00
N ASP A 94 -14.75 -3.30 4.43
CA ASP A 94 -15.88 -3.93 5.13
C ASP A 94 -15.48 -5.17 5.96
N ASN A 95 -14.18 -5.44 6.10
CA ASN A 95 -13.58 -6.60 6.77
C ASN A 95 -13.88 -7.98 6.15
N THR A 96 -14.56 -8.01 5.00
CA THR A 96 -14.70 -9.20 4.16
C THR A 96 -13.39 -9.49 3.42
N TYR A 97 -13.18 -10.76 3.05
CA TYR A 97 -11.96 -11.20 2.37
C TYR A 97 -12.25 -11.59 0.93
N TYR A 98 -11.40 -11.12 0.01
CA TYR A 98 -11.28 -11.69 -1.33
C TYR A 98 -10.11 -12.66 -1.37
N TYR A 99 -10.37 -13.78 -2.04
CA TYR A 99 -9.38 -14.80 -2.35
C TYR A 99 -9.20 -14.82 -3.86
N TYR A 100 -7.95 -14.79 -4.29
CA TYR A 100 -7.60 -14.78 -5.70
C TYR A 100 -6.86 -16.06 -6.09
N ASN A 101 -7.03 -16.47 -7.33
CA ASN A 101 -6.36 -17.65 -7.83
C ASN A 101 -4.85 -17.41 -8.00
N ARG A 102 -4.11 -18.53 -8.00
CA ARG A 102 -2.66 -18.56 -8.25
C ARG A 102 -2.32 -18.21 -9.69
N LYS A 103 -3.25 -18.50 -10.60
CA LYS A 103 -3.16 -18.25 -12.03
C LYS A 103 -3.69 -16.85 -12.36
N ARG A 104 -3.37 -16.40 -13.57
CA ARG A 104 -3.90 -15.16 -14.18
C ARG A 104 -5.43 -15.15 -14.14
N GLU A 105 -6.02 -14.09 -13.59
CA GLU A 105 -7.47 -13.85 -13.60
C GLU A 105 -7.85 -12.64 -14.48
N CYS A 106 -6.92 -11.71 -14.73
CA CYS A 106 -7.21 -10.56 -15.58
C CYS A 106 -7.19 -10.95 -17.07
N GLU A 107 -8.37 -11.09 -17.66
CA GLU A 107 -8.53 -11.19 -19.11
C GLU A 107 -8.06 -9.90 -19.81
N ASP A 108 -7.62 -10.00 -21.06
CA ASP A 108 -7.19 -8.82 -21.86
C ASP A 108 -8.31 -7.77 -21.99
N LYS A 109 -9.57 -8.20 -21.93
CA LYS A 109 -10.76 -7.33 -21.91
C LYS A 109 -10.86 -6.49 -20.64
N GLU A 110 -10.17 -6.83 -19.57
CA GLU A 110 -10.25 -6.13 -18.29
C GLU A 110 -9.04 -5.22 -18.04
N VAL A 111 -7.93 -5.47 -18.74
CA VAL A 111 -6.68 -4.71 -18.65
C VAL A 111 -6.93 -3.20 -18.78
N HIS A 112 -7.72 -2.78 -19.77
CA HIS A 112 -7.99 -1.35 -20.00
C HIS A 112 -8.80 -0.67 -18.87
N LYS A 113 -9.44 -1.45 -17.99
CA LYS A 113 -10.16 -0.92 -16.82
C LYS A 113 -9.19 -0.57 -15.69
N VAL A 114 -8.04 -1.24 -15.62
CA VAL A 114 -7.03 -1.08 -14.56
C VAL A 114 -6.39 0.30 -14.64
N LYS A 115 -6.40 0.99 -13.50
CA LYS A 115 -5.78 2.30 -13.32
C LYS A 115 -4.36 2.13 -12.80
N MET A 116 -3.40 2.71 -13.50
CA MET A 116 -2.01 2.77 -13.07
C MET A 116 -1.71 4.17 -12.56
N TYR A 117 -1.28 4.25 -11.31
CA TYR A 117 -0.97 5.51 -10.63
C TYR A 117 0.54 5.76 -10.65
N ALA A 118 0.94 6.95 -11.07
CA ALA A 118 2.34 7.39 -11.01
C ALA A 118 2.50 8.38 -9.85
N TYR A 119 3.56 8.21 -9.03
CA TYR A 119 3.82 8.98 -7.82
C TYR A 119 5.01 9.92 -7.93
#